data_AF-A0A8E0VM16-F1
#
_entry.id   AF-A0A8E0VM16-F1
#
_cell.length_a   1.000
_cell.length_b   1.000
_cell.length_c   1.000
_cell.angle_alpha   90.00
_cell.angle_beta   90.00
_cell.angle_gamma   90.00
#
_symmetry.space_group_name_H-M   'P 1'
#
loop_
_entity.id
_entity.type
_entity.pdbx_description
1 polymer ?
#
loop_
_entity_poly.entity_id
_entity_poly.type
_entity_poly.pdbx_seq_one_letter_code
_entity_poly.pdbx_strand_id
1 'polypeptide(L)'
;MAYVEAVKATCNKMQNSTLEFEKKTSYFPATLEDFRNSMLDCLKAEVELKERAMKDTRDRVIEPLKCILLHKRHQVSRLDAFRRNADNCLKEASDRTAALHAQYSEMYQANRETLQLKTIKDILNGHNEYVLQLHMTNTMKEHYHSIIIPQLMQVGS
;
A
#
# COMPACT_ATOMS: atom_id res chain seq x y z
N MET A 1 -18.44 19.98 -8.15
CA MET A 1 -19.32 20.64 -7.15
C MET A 1 -19.60 22.08 -7.54
N ALA A 2 -18.62 23.00 -7.51
CA ALA A 2 -18.83 24.42 -7.80
C ALA A 2 -19.55 24.74 -9.14
N TYR A 3 -19.24 24.02 -10.22
CA TYR A 3 -19.93 24.20 -11.51
C TYR A 3 -21.42 23.85 -11.46
N VAL A 4 -21.76 22.69 -10.89
CA VAL A 4 -23.15 22.23 -10.78
C VAL A 4 -23.98 23.15 -9.90
N GLU A 5 -23.41 23.60 -8.79
CA GLU A 5 -24.05 24.56 -7.88
C GLU A 5 -24.26 25.92 -8.55
N ALA A 6 -23.30 26.41 -9.34
CA ALA A 6 -23.42 27.65 -10.09
C ALA A 6 -24.51 27.58 -11.18
N VAL A 7 -24.58 26.47 -11.92
CA VAL A 7 -25.63 26.28 -12.94
C VAL A 7 -27.01 26.15 -12.28
N LYS A 8 -27.14 25.41 -11.16
CA LYS A 8 -28.38 25.35 -10.38
C LYS A 8 -28.84 26.73 -9.88
N ALA A 9 -27.92 27.51 -9.33
CA ALA A 9 -28.21 28.88 -8.88
C ALA A 9 -28.69 29.77 -10.04
N THR A 10 -28.10 29.61 -11.22
CA THR A 10 -28.49 30.34 -12.43
C THR A 10 -29.88 29.94 -12.91
N CYS A 11 -30.19 28.63 -12.97
CA CYS A 11 -31.53 28.12 -13.30
C CYS A 11 -32.59 28.64 -12.32
N ASN A 12 -32.31 28.60 -11.01
CA ASN A 12 -33.22 29.11 -9.98
C ASN A 12 -33.43 30.63 -10.11
N LYS A 13 -32.38 31.40 -10.38
CA LYS A 13 -32.47 32.85 -10.58
C LYS A 13 -33.30 33.20 -11.82
N MET A 14 -33.12 32.46 -12.92
CA MET A 14 -33.95 32.61 -14.11
C MET A 14 -35.41 32.27 -13.81
N GLN A 15 -35.68 31.14 -13.15
CA GLN A 15 -37.04 30.71 -12.82
C GLN A 15 -37.76 31.70 -11.88
N ASN A 16 -37.07 32.27 -10.90
CA ASN A 16 -37.63 33.26 -9.98
C ASN A 16 -37.83 34.64 -10.62
N SER A 17 -37.00 35.01 -11.59
CA SER A 17 -37.18 36.26 -12.35
C SER A 17 -38.46 36.24 -13.20
N THR A 18 -39.01 35.06 -13.50
CA THR A 18 -40.30 34.87 -14.19
C THR A 18 -41.48 35.32 -13.34
N LEU A 19 -41.53 34.88 -12.07
CA LEU A 19 -42.60 35.19 -11.12
C LEU A 19 -42.75 36.69 -10.86
N GLU A 20 -41.67 37.45 -11.06
CA GLU A 20 -41.64 38.90 -10.95
C GLU A 20 -42.04 39.63 -12.25
N PHE A 21 -41.81 39.01 -13.42
CA PHE A 21 -42.11 39.59 -14.74
C PHE A 21 -43.56 39.35 -15.18
N GLU A 22 -44.12 38.17 -14.89
CA GLU A 22 -45.53 37.83 -15.14
C GLU A 22 -46.50 38.75 -14.38
N LYS A 23 -46.06 39.30 -13.23
CA LYS A 23 -46.83 40.29 -12.44
C LYS A 23 -46.89 41.68 -13.07
N LYS A 24 -46.07 41.99 -14.09
CA LYS A 24 -45.83 43.38 -14.55
C LYS A 24 -46.11 43.67 -16.03
N THR A 25 -46.43 42.69 -16.89
CA THR A 25 -46.55 42.95 -18.35
C THR A 25 -47.54 42.05 -19.07
N SER A 26 -48.27 42.60 -20.05
CA SER A 26 -49.44 41.97 -20.70
C SER A 26 -49.20 41.32 -22.08
N TYR A 27 -47.98 41.17 -22.58
CA TYR A 27 -47.74 40.38 -23.80
C TYR A 27 -46.27 39.96 -23.94
N PHE A 28 -45.93 38.75 -23.47
CA PHE A 28 -44.67 38.11 -23.83
C PHE A 28 -44.96 37.14 -24.99
N PRO A 29 -44.18 37.13 -26.09
CA PRO A 29 -44.42 36.22 -27.20
C PRO A 29 -44.24 34.75 -26.76
N ALA A 30 -45.26 33.92 -26.99
CA ALA A 30 -45.26 32.50 -26.62
C ALA A 30 -44.02 31.74 -27.13
N THR A 31 -43.53 32.08 -28.32
CA THR A 31 -42.32 31.47 -28.91
C THR A 31 -41.04 31.74 -28.12
N LEU A 32 -40.90 32.91 -27.48
CA LEU A 32 -39.76 33.23 -26.63
C LEU A 32 -39.86 32.56 -25.26
N GLU A 33 -41.08 32.37 -24.77
CA GLU A 33 -41.36 31.62 -23.55
C GLU A 33 -41.04 30.14 -23.74
N ASP A 34 -41.47 29.54 -24.85
CA ASP A 34 -41.16 28.17 -25.23
C ASP A 34 -39.65 27.94 -25.38
N PHE A 35 -38.96 28.85 -26.09
CA PHE A 35 -37.51 28.78 -26.25
C PHE A 35 -36.78 28.82 -24.90
N ARG A 36 -37.22 29.71 -24.01
CA ARG A 36 -36.64 29.85 -22.67
C ARG A 36 -36.90 28.63 -21.79
N ASN A 37 -38.11 28.10 -21.80
CA ASN A 37 -38.47 26.89 -21.05
C ASN A 37 -37.65 25.69 -21.54
N SER A 38 -37.51 25.55 -22.87
CA SER A 38 -36.64 24.54 -23.48
C SER A 38 -35.17 24.70 -23.04
N MET A 39 -34.64 25.92 -23.01
CA MET A 39 -33.29 26.17 -22.49
C MET A 39 -33.14 25.78 -21.00
N LEU A 40 -34.13 26.13 -20.16
CA LEU A 40 -34.11 25.77 -18.74
C LEU A 40 -34.13 24.26 -18.53
N ASP A 41 -34.95 23.54 -19.31
CA ASP A 41 -35.03 22.09 -19.25
C ASP A 41 -33.73 21.42 -19.72
N CYS A 42 -33.09 21.94 -20.77
CA CYS A 42 -31.77 21.48 -21.20
C CYS A 42 -30.71 21.66 -20.11
N LEU A 43 -30.66 22.83 -19.45
CA LEU A 43 -29.70 23.09 -18.39
C LEU A 43 -29.94 22.22 -17.15
N LYS A 44 -31.21 22.00 -16.79
CA LYS A 44 -31.58 21.08 -15.69
C LYS A 44 -31.17 19.64 -16.00
N ALA A 45 -31.43 19.16 -17.22
CA ALA A 45 -31.03 17.83 -17.65
C ALA A 45 -29.49 17.66 -17.66
N GLU A 46 -28.74 18.67 -18.09
CA GLU A 46 -27.27 18.64 -18.06
C GLU A 46 -26.74 18.56 -16.62
N VAL A 47 -27.32 19.36 -15.72
CA VAL A 47 -27.01 19.33 -14.28
C VAL A 47 -27.25 17.94 -13.70
N GLU A 48 -28.41 17.34 -13.94
CA GLU A 48 -28.75 16.01 -13.44
C GLU A 48 -27.80 14.93 -13.98
N LEU A 49 -27.45 15.01 -15.26
CA LEU A 49 -26.49 14.10 -15.88
C LEU A 49 -25.10 14.23 -15.23
N LYS A 50 -24.62 15.45 -15.00
CA LYS A 50 -23.34 15.70 -14.34
C LYS A 50 -23.34 15.22 -12.89
N GLU A 51 -24.41 15.42 -12.15
CA GLU A 51 -24.54 14.90 -10.78
C GLU A 51 -24.52 13.39 -10.74
N ARG A 52 -25.27 12.74 -11.64
CA ARG A 52 -25.26 11.28 -11.78
C ARG A 52 -23.87 10.76 -12.12
N ALA A 53 -23.19 11.38 -13.09
CA ALA A 53 -21.84 11.00 -13.47
C ALA A 53 -20.83 11.17 -12.33
N MET A 54 -20.92 12.27 -11.55
CA MET A 54 -20.07 12.47 -10.37
C MET A 54 -20.32 11.42 -9.30
N LYS A 55 -21.60 11.09 -9.04
CA LYS A 55 -21.99 10.06 -8.08
C LYS A 55 -21.48 8.69 -8.52
N ASP A 56 -21.73 8.30 -9.77
CA ASP A 56 -21.25 7.03 -10.33
C ASP A 56 -19.72 6.94 -10.30
N THR A 57 -19.01 8.03 -10.62
CA THR A 57 -17.55 8.06 -10.54
C THR A 57 -17.08 7.87 -9.10
N ARG A 58 -17.73 8.51 -8.13
CA ARG A 58 -17.40 8.33 -6.71
C ARG A 58 -17.60 6.89 -6.28
N ASP A 59 -18.79 6.34 -6.53
CA ASP A 59 -19.21 5.06 -5.99
C ASP A 59 -18.56 3.87 -6.70
N ARG A 60 -18.34 3.98 -8.03
CA ARG A 60 -17.82 2.87 -8.85
C ARG A 60 -16.32 2.93 -9.11
N VAL A 61 -15.69 4.09 -8.91
CA VAL A 61 -14.25 4.26 -9.18
C VAL A 61 -13.50 4.68 -7.92
N ILE A 62 -13.87 5.80 -7.29
CA ILE A 62 -13.10 6.37 -6.19
C ILE A 62 -13.12 5.46 -4.96
N GLU A 63 -14.30 5.04 -4.49
CA GLU A 63 -14.41 4.19 -3.30
C GLU A 63 -13.74 2.81 -3.51
N PRO A 64 -13.93 2.10 -4.63
CA PRO A 64 -13.20 0.86 -4.91
C PRO A 64 -11.69 1.06 -4.96
N LEU A 65 -11.18 2.12 -5.61
CA LEU A 65 -9.75 2.42 -5.65
C LEU A 65 -9.20 2.71 -4.25
N LYS A 66 -9.95 3.41 -3.41
CA LYS A 66 -9.57 3.66 -2.01
C LYS A 66 -9.46 2.35 -1.23
N CYS A 67 -10.40 1.42 -1.40
CA CYS A 67 -10.34 0.09 -0.80
C CYS A 67 -9.11 -0.71 -1.30
N ILE A 68 -8.86 -0.71 -2.61
CA ILE A 68 -7.67 -1.37 -3.20
C ILE A 68 -6.39 -0.78 -2.62
N LEU A 69 -6.30 0.56 -2.51
CA LEU A 69 -5.13 1.25 -1.99
C LEU A 69 -4.89 0.91 -0.51
N LEU A 70 -5.93 0.87 0.31
CA LEU A 70 -5.83 0.43 1.71
C LEU A 70 -5.33 -1.01 1.81
N HIS A 71 -5.87 -1.91 0.99
CA HIS A 71 -5.46 -3.31 0.96
C HIS A 71 -3.98 -3.45 0.57
N LYS A 72 -3.56 -2.78 -0.50
CA LYS A 72 -2.16 -2.78 -0.96
C LYS A 72 -1.22 -2.18 0.10
N ARG A 73 -1.63 -1.13 0.80
CA ARG A 73 -0.84 -0.56 1.91
C ARG A 73 -0.63 -1.55 3.05
N HIS A 74 -1.68 -2.29 3.43
CA HIS A 74 -1.57 -3.36 4.43
C HIS A 74 -0.67 -4.51 3.96
N GLN A 75 -0.78 -4.91 2.69
CA GLN A 75 0.11 -5.93 2.11
C GLN A 75 1.58 -5.50 2.20
N VAL A 76 1.90 -4.28 1.74
CA VAL A 76 3.27 -3.73 1.81
C VAL A 76 3.79 -3.70 3.24
N SER A 77 2.99 -3.19 4.19
CA SER A 77 3.39 -3.13 5.59
C SER A 77 3.68 -4.52 6.20
N ARG A 78 2.92 -5.55 5.80
CA ARG A 78 3.16 -6.93 6.24
C ARG A 78 4.45 -7.49 5.64
N LEU A 79 4.70 -7.22 4.35
CA LEU A 79 5.94 -7.62 3.67
C LEU A 79 7.17 -6.96 4.31
N ASP A 80 7.09 -5.67 4.61
CA ASP A 80 8.18 -4.93 5.27
C ASP A 80 8.46 -5.45 6.68
N ALA A 81 7.43 -5.81 7.43
CA ALA A 81 7.58 -6.43 8.76
C ALA A 81 8.24 -7.81 8.66
N PHE A 82 7.77 -8.63 7.72
CA PHE A 82 8.34 -9.96 7.47
C PHE A 82 9.82 -9.86 7.06
N ARG A 83 10.16 -8.97 6.10
CA ARG A 83 11.53 -8.76 5.65
C ARG A 83 12.45 -8.39 6.82
N ARG A 84 12.07 -7.38 7.61
CA ARG A 84 12.85 -6.95 8.77
C ARG A 84 13.05 -8.07 9.79
N ASN A 85 12.02 -8.88 10.04
CA ASN A 85 12.14 -10.00 10.95
C ASN A 85 13.14 -11.05 10.42
N ALA A 86 13.03 -11.41 9.14
CA ALA A 86 13.97 -12.35 8.52
C ALA A 86 15.42 -11.83 8.52
N ASP A 87 15.62 -10.55 8.20
CA ASP A 87 16.94 -9.90 8.26
C ASP A 87 17.53 -9.97 9.67
N ASN A 88 16.71 -9.70 10.71
CA ASN A 88 17.14 -9.81 12.10
C ASN A 88 17.51 -11.26 12.47
N CYS A 89 16.69 -12.24 12.11
CA CYS A 89 16.99 -13.65 12.38
C CYS A 89 18.28 -14.12 11.69
N LEU A 90 18.51 -13.71 10.44
CA LEU A 90 19.74 -14.02 9.71
C LEU A 90 20.94 -13.33 10.34
N LYS A 91 20.79 -12.09 10.80
CA LYS A 91 21.83 -11.36 11.52
C LYS A 91 22.19 -12.04 12.83
N GLU A 92 21.21 -12.42 13.64
CA GLU A 92 21.43 -13.17 14.88
C GLU A 92 22.13 -14.51 14.64
N ALA A 93 21.72 -15.25 13.61
CA ALA A 93 22.37 -16.51 13.23
C ALA A 93 23.82 -16.30 12.78
N SER A 94 24.08 -15.24 12.01
CA SER A 94 25.43 -14.84 11.58
C SER A 94 26.30 -14.45 12.78
N ASP A 95 25.77 -13.69 13.73
CA ASP A 95 26.50 -13.24 14.91
C ASP A 95 26.84 -14.41 15.84
N ARG A 96 25.92 -15.36 16.03
CA ARG A 96 26.19 -16.61 16.76
C ARG A 96 27.28 -17.44 16.09
N THR A 97 27.23 -17.56 14.76
CA THR A 97 28.26 -18.27 13.98
C THR A 97 29.64 -17.64 14.19
N ALA A 98 29.71 -16.30 14.14
CA ALA A 98 30.95 -15.57 14.34
C ALA A 98 31.51 -15.74 15.77
N ALA A 99 30.62 -15.72 16.78
CA ALA A 99 31.00 -15.94 18.17
C ALA A 99 31.56 -17.35 18.41
N LEU A 100 30.90 -18.39 17.89
CA LEU A 100 31.38 -19.77 18.00
C LEU A 100 32.72 -19.96 17.28
N HIS A 101 32.89 -19.35 16.10
CA HIS A 101 34.15 -19.36 15.37
C HIS A 101 35.29 -18.72 16.20
N ALA A 102 35.03 -17.56 16.80
CA ALA A 102 36.00 -16.87 17.64
C ALA A 102 36.40 -17.72 18.86
N GLN A 103 35.42 -18.27 19.57
CA GLN A 103 35.63 -19.12 20.74
C GLN A 103 36.44 -20.37 20.40
N TYR A 104 36.06 -21.09 19.35
CA TYR A 104 36.81 -22.25 18.86
C TYR A 104 38.25 -21.89 18.47
N SER A 105 38.43 -20.77 17.74
CA SER A 105 39.75 -20.32 17.28
C SER A 105 40.68 -19.97 18.44
N GLU A 106 40.15 -19.32 19.48
CA GLU A 106 40.89 -18.98 20.69
C GLU A 106 41.34 -20.25 21.44
N MET A 107 40.42 -21.20 21.66
CA MET A 107 40.76 -22.48 22.30
C MET A 107 41.81 -23.26 21.50
N TYR A 108 41.69 -23.27 20.18
CA TYR A 108 42.64 -23.92 19.29
C TYR A 108 44.03 -23.27 19.38
N GLN A 109 44.11 -21.95 19.37
CA GLN A 109 45.36 -21.21 19.47
C GLN A 109 46.05 -21.42 20.83
N ALA A 110 45.31 -21.30 21.94
CA ALA A 110 45.84 -21.54 23.28
C ALA A 110 46.38 -22.97 23.45
N ASN A 111 45.69 -23.96 22.85
CA ASN A 111 46.15 -25.34 22.86
C ASN A 111 47.39 -25.57 21.99
N ARG A 112 47.56 -24.82 20.90
CA ARG A 112 48.77 -24.88 20.08
C ARG A 112 50.00 -24.38 20.85
N GLU A 113 49.81 -23.41 21.73
CA GLU A 113 50.88 -22.84 22.56
C GLU A 113 51.23 -23.73 23.76
N THR A 114 50.23 -24.42 24.34
CA THR A 114 50.41 -25.20 25.58
C THR A 114 50.47 -26.73 25.38
N LEU A 115 50.07 -27.23 24.21
CA LEU A 115 50.07 -28.64 23.80
C LEU A 115 49.40 -29.61 24.80
N GLN A 116 48.33 -29.16 25.46
CA GLN A 116 47.64 -29.98 26.46
C GLN A 116 46.66 -30.99 25.82
N LEU A 117 46.82 -32.27 26.12
CA LEU A 117 45.93 -33.30 25.57
C LEU A 117 44.48 -33.19 26.08
N LYS A 118 44.30 -32.68 27.31
CA LYS A 118 43.00 -32.60 27.99
C LYS A 118 42.04 -31.62 27.31
N THR A 119 42.56 -30.62 26.60
CA THR A 119 41.80 -29.56 25.91
C THR A 119 41.38 -29.93 24.49
N ILE A 120 41.91 -31.03 23.92
CA ILE A 120 41.56 -31.47 22.55
C ILE A 120 40.06 -31.79 22.41
N LYS A 121 39.48 -32.42 23.44
CA LYS A 121 38.04 -32.73 23.45
C LYS A 121 37.18 -31.48 23.35
N ASP A 122 37.54 -30.43 24.10
CA ASP A 122 36.78 -29.18 24.14
C ASP A 122 36.89 -28.41 22.82
N ILE A 123 38.06 -28.47 22.17
CA ILE A 123 38.28 -27.90 20.82
C ILE A 123 37.42 -28.61 19.78
N LEU A 124 37.36 -29.94 19.80
CA LEU A 124 36.52 -30.72 18.88
C LEU A 124 35.03 -30.42 19.09
N ASN A 125 34.59 -30.28 20.34
CA ASN A 125 33.22 -29.87 20.64
C ASN A 125 32.92 -28.47 20.10
N GLY A 126 33.79 -27.48 20.38
CA GLY A 126 33.61 -26.12 19.86
C GLY A 126 33.63 -26.04 18.32
N HIS A 127 34.48 -26.85 17.66
CA HIS A 127 34.48 -26.97 16.21
C HIS A 127 33.14 -27.52 15.69
N ASN A 128 32.63 -28.60 16.28
CA ASN A 128 31.38 -29.23 15.87
C ASN A 128 30.19 -28.27 16.05
N GLU A 129 30.14 -27.53 17.16
CA GLU A 129 29.12 -26.51 17.41
C GLU A 129 29.18 -25.38 16.38
N TYR A 130 30.37 -24.87 16.09
CA TYR A 130 30.58 -23.86 15.03
C TYR A 130 30.11 -24.37 13.67
N VAL A 131 30.55 -25.56 13.26
CA VAL A 131 30.20 -26.14 11.95
C VAL A 131 28.70 -26.38 11.84
N LEU A 132 28.06 -26.89 12.89
CA LEU A 132 26.61 -27.07 12.92
C LEU A 132 25.87 -25.73 12.74
N GLN A 133 26.24 -24.71 13.52
CA GLN A 133 25.63 -23.38 13.41
C GLN A 133 25.89 -22.72 12.05
N LEU A 134 27.08 -22.93 11.46
CA LEU A 134 27.41 -22.46 10.12
C LEU A 134 26.50 -23.09 9.06
N HIS A 135 26.30 -24.41 9.12
CA HIS A 135 25.38 -25.11 8.21
C HIS A 135 23.94 -24.62 8.39
N MET A 136 23.47 -24.48 9.62
CA MET A 136 22.13 -23.94 9.88
C MET A 136 21.96 -22.54 9.28
N THR A 137 22.94 -21.66 9.49
CA THR A 137 22.92 -20.27 9.00
C THR A 137 22.93 -20.22 7.47
N ASN A 138 23.77 -21.05 6.82
CA ASN A 138 23.84 -21.13 5.37
C ASN A 138 22.54 -21.67 4.77
N THR A 139 21.96 -22.72 5.34
CA THR A 139 20.66 -23.27 4.92
C THR A 139 19.55 -22.24 5.08
N MET A 140 19.51 -21.51 6.19
CA MET A 140 18.53 -20.42 6.39
C MET A 140 18.69 -19.33 5.34
N LYS A 141 19.93 -18.91 5.05
CA LYS A 141 20.23 -17.88 4.05
C LYS A 141 19.82 -18.33 2.64
N GLU A 142 20.17 -19.55 2.26
CA GLU A 142 19.80 -20.14 0.97
C GLU A 142 18.27 -20.24 0.85
N HIS A 143 17.58 -20.78 1.85
CA HIS A 143 16.13 -20.89 1.84
C HIS A 143 15.46 -19.52 1.74
N TYR A 144 15.96 -18.52 2.46
CA TYR A 144 15.44 -17.16 2.41
C TYR A 144 15.56 -16.55 1.00
N HIS A 145 16.74 -16.64 0.38
CA HIS A 145 16.97 -16.04 -0.94
C HIS A 145 16.36 -16.83 -2.10
N SER A 146 16.40 -18.16 -2.06
CA SER A 146 15.99 -19.02 -3.17
C SER A 146 14.50 -19.36 -3.15
N ILE A 147 13.84 -19.34 -1.98
CA ILE A 147 12.45 -19.77 -1.84
C ILE A 147 11.58 -18.62 -1.34
N ILE A 148 11.92 -18.04 -0.19
CA ILE A 148 11.04 -17.07 0.48
C ILE A 148 10.90 -15.77 -0.32
N ILE A 149 12.01 -15.14 -0.74
CA ILE A 149 11.95 -13.89 -1.52
C ILE A 149 11.13 -14.06 -2.81
N PRO A 150 11.39 -15.07 -3.67
CA PRO A 150 10.58 -15.30 -4.86
C PRO A 150 9.09 -15.49 -4.58
N GLN A 151 8.73 -16.28 -3.55
CA GLN A 151 7.34 -16.47 -3.17
C GLN A 151 6.66 -15.16 -2.75
N LEU A 152 7.35 -14.30 -1.99
CA LEU A 152 6.83 -13.00 -1.60
C LEU A 152 6.64 -12.06 -2.79
N MET A 153 7.50 -12.14 -3.80
CA MET A 153 7.36 -11.36 -5.04
C MET A 153 6.18 -11.82 -5.90
N GLN A 154 5.88 -13.13 -5.93
CA GLN A 154 4.73 -13.69 -6.66
C GLN A 154 3.38 -13.34 -6.05
N VAL A 155 3.30 -13.13 -4.74
CA VAL A 155 2.06 -12.70 -4.05
C VAL A 155 1.71 -11.23 -4.39
N GLY A 156 2.63 -10.48 -5.01
CA GLY A 156 2.45 -9.07 -5.39
C GLY A 156 1.90 -8.82 -6.80
N SER A 157 1.99 -9.80 -7.70
CA SER A 157 1.46 -9.78 -9.07
C SER A 157 -0.01 -10.22 -9.13
#